data_AF-A0A2N7DAQ1-F1
#
_entry.id   AF-A0A2N7DAQ1-F1
#
_cell.length_a   1.000
_cell.length_b   1.000
_cell.length_c   1.000
_cell.angle_alpha   90.00
_cell.angle_beta   90.00
_cell.angle_gamma   90.00
#
_symmetry.space_group_name_H-M   'P 1'
#
loop_
_entity.id
_entity.type
_entity.pdbx_description
1 polymer ?
#
loop_
_entity_poly.entity_id
_entity_poly.type
_entity_poly.pdbx_seq_one_letter_code
_entity_poly.pdbx_strand_id
1 'polypeptide(L)' 'MDLCKCRILLNNNEVVMYHSVEQSLGFIESQIDEHITAIEIDATDGLHIHRYRSHDIEESIENLMNL' A
#
# COMPACT_ATOMS: atom_id res chain seq x y z
N MET A 1 -9.46 -9.56 4.25
CA MET A 1 -8.83 -10.10 3.02
C MET A 1 -7.34 -10.09 3.28
N ASP A 2 -6.57 -11.08 2.87
CA ASP A 2 -5.15 -11.09 3.23
C ASP A 2 -4.32 -10.25 2.25
N LEU A 3 -3.43 -9.42 2.76
CA LEU A 3 -2.49 -8.68 1.92
C LEU A 3 -1.58 -9.65 1.17
N CYS A 4 -1.57 -9.58 -0.15
CA CYS A 4 -0.56 -10.28 -0.97
C CYS A 4 0.67 -9.41 -1.15
N LYS A 5 0.48 -8.14 -1.52
CA LYS A 5 1.55 -7.16 -1.70
C LYS A 5 1.01 -5.74 -1.66
N CYS A 6 1.79 -4.84 -1.09
CA CYS A 6 1.60 -3.39 -1.16
C CYS A 6 2.79 -2.80 -1.94
N ARG A 7 2.50 -1.97 -2.94
CA ARG A 7 3.48 -1.28 -3.78
C ARG A 7 3.30 0.21 -3.60
N ILE A 8 4.34 0.89 -3.16
CA ILE A 8 4.32 2.31 -2.84
C ILE A 8 5.21 3.01 -3.85
N LEU A 9 4.59 3.86 -4.69
CA LEU A 9 5.28 4.66 -5.69
C LEU A 9 5.68 6.00 -5.06
N LEU A 10 6.95 6.36 -5.18
CA LEU A 10 7.51 7.61 -4.69
C LEU A 10 7.68 8.62 -5.83
N ASN A 11 7.75 9.91 -5.49
CA ASN A 11 7.89 11.01 -6.45
C ASN A 11 9.16 10.95 -7.32
N ASN A 12 10.19 10.21 -6.89
CA ASN A 12 11.43 9.95 -7.62
C ASN A 12 11.32 8.73 -8.57
N ASN A 13 10.10 8.20 -8.77
CA ASN A 13 9.77 6.98 -9.49
C ASN A 13 10.32 5.68 -8.88
N GLU A 14 10.84 5.70 -7.66
CA GLU A 14 11.16 4.47 -6.94
C GLU A 14 9.87 3.78 -6.48
N VAL A 15 9.94 2.44 -6.42
CA VAL A 15 8.83 1.59 -5.97
C VAL A 15 9.32 0.73 -4.82
N VAL A 16 8.69 0.90 -3.67
CA VAL A 16 8.95 0.07 -2.49
C VAL A 16 7.83 -0.97 -2.37
N MET A 17 8.19 -2.20 -1.98
CA MET A 17 7.27 -3.32 -1.93
C MET A 17 7.28 -3.99 -0.56
N TYR A 18 6.08 -4.20 -0.01
CA TYR A 18 5.86 -4.85 1.28
C TYR A 18 4.84 -5.97 1.15
N HIS A 19 4.90 -6.95 2.05
CA HIS A 19 4.00 -8.12 2.08
C HIS A 19 3.26 -8.25 3.42
N SER A 20 3.40 -7.27 4.31
CA SER A 20 2.67 -7.17 5.58
C SER A 20 1.98 -5.80 5.66
N VAL A 21 0.80 -5.78 6.27
CA VAL A 21 0.04 -4.55 6.52
C VAL A 21 0.86 -3.64 7.43
N GLU A 22 1.43 -4.18 8.51
CA GLU A 22 2.23 -3.44 9.49
C GLU A 22 3.48 -2.79 8.87
N GLN A 23 4.20 -3.52 8.01
CA GLN A 23 5.36 -2.95 7.31
C GLN A 23 4.96 -1.85 6.32
N SER A 24 3.83 -2.05 5.63
CA SER A 24 3.32 -1.08 4.67
C SER A 24 2.92 0.21 5.38
N LEU A 25 2.12 0.12 6.45
CA LEU A 25 1.68 1.25 7.25
C LEU A 25 2.87 1.96 7.91
N GLY A 26 3.79 1.20 8.52
CA GLY A 26 4.97 1.78 9.16
C GLY A 26 5.85 2.55 8.18
N PHE A 27 5.96 2.11 6.92
CA PHE A 27 6.66 2.88 5.89
C PHE A 27 5.89 4.16 5.55
N ILE A 28 4.59 4.06 5.25
CA ILE A 28 3.75 5.21 4.89
C ILE A 28 3.82 6.30 5.95
N GLU A 29 3.72 5.93 7.22
CA GLU A 29 3.79 6.85 8.36
C GLU A 29 5.19 7.48 8.55
N SER A 30 6.25 6.74 8.18
CA SER A 30 7.64 7.21 8.32
C SER A 30 8.09 8.21 7.25
N GLN A 31 7.34 8.32 6.15
CA GLN A 31 7.71 9.14 5.00
C GLN A 31 7.34 10.61 5.17
N ILE A 32 8.04 11.28 6.09
CA ILE A 32 7.89 12.72 6.34
C ILE A 32 8.47 13.55 5.18
N ASP A 33 9.48 13.02 4.46
CA ASP A 33 10.23 13.76 3.44
C ASP A 33 10.07 13.22 2.00
N GLU A 34 9.59 11.99 1.78
CA GLU A 34 9.30 11.45 0.44
C GLU A 34 7.80 11.54 0.12
N HIS A 35 7.45 12.26 -0.94
CA HIS A 35 6.07 12.31 -1.40
C HIS A 35 5.69 11.00 -2.09
N ILE A 36 4.92 10.16 -1.39
CA ILE A 36 4.22 9.02 -2.00
C ILE A 36 3.24 9.57 -3.05
N THR A 37 3.31 9.03 -4.26
CA THR A 37 2.49 9.44 -5.41
C THR A 37 1.31 8.51 -5.66
N ALA A 38 1.46 7.23 -5.33
CA ALA A 38 0.40 6.24 -5.44
C ALA A 38 0.72 5.02 -4.58
N ILE A 39 -0.33 4.33 -4.14
CA ILE A 39 -0.21 3.04 -3.47
C ILE A 39 -1.08 2.03 -4.23
N GLU A 40 -0.51 0.86 -4.53
CA GLU A 40 -1.22 -0.29 -5.08
C GLU A 40 -1.23 -1.44 -4.09
N ILE A 41 -2.41 -1.96 -3.78
CA ILE A 41 -2.64 -3.03 -2.83
C ILE A 41 -3.23 -4.20 -3.60
N ASP A 42 -2.53 -5.33 -3.61
CA ASP A 42 -3.12 -6.60 -4.04
C ASP A 42 -3.46 -7.38 -2.76
N ALA A 43 -4.73 -7.72 -2.58
CA ALA A 43 -5.24 -8.54 -1.50
C ALA A 43 -5.92 -9.79 -2.04
N THR A 44 -6.00 -10.86 -1.24
CA THR A 44 -6.66 -12.11 -1.62
C THR A 44 -7.76 -12.48 -0.62
N ASP A 45 -8.83 -13.07 -1.13
CA ASP A 45 -9.84 -13.74 -0.31
C ASP A 45 -9.60 -15.27 -0.23
N GLY A 46 -8.46 -15.74 -0.74
CA GLY A 46 -8.11 -17.15 -0.88
C GLY A 46 -8.53 -17.76 -2.22
N LEU A 47 -9.39 -17.10 -2.99
CA LEU A 47 -9.87 -17.54 -4.31
C LEU A 47 -9.43 -16.59 -5.43
N HIS A 48 -9.47 -15.29 -5.19
CA HIS A 48 -9.14 -14.25 -6.15
C HIS A 48 -8.22 -13.19 -5.57
N ILE A 49 -7.40 -12.60 -6.45
CA ILE A 49 -6.64 -11.39 -6.13
C ILE A 49 -7.46 -10.17 -6.52
N HIS A 50 -7.74 -9.32 -5.54
CA HIS A 50 -8.35 -8.02 -5.66
C HIS A 50 -7.26 -6.95 -5.67
N ARG A 51 -7.35 -5.99 -6.59
CA ARG A 51 -6.34 -4.93 -6.74
C ARG A 51 -6.97 -3.57 -6.53
N TYR A 52 -6.37 -2.80 -5.63
CA TYR A 52 -6.74 -1.44 -5.30
C TYR A 52 -5.57 -0.53 -5.67
N ARG A 53 -5.86 0.61 -6.29
CA ARG A 53 -4.86 1.65 -6.58
C ARG A 53 -5.47 2.97 -6.19
N SER A 54 -4.81 3.69 -5.29
CA SER A 54 -5.22 5.04 -4.92
C SER A 54 -4.03 6.00 -4.97
N HIS A 55 -4.36 7.25 -5.29
CA HIS A 55 -3.46 8.40 -5.19
C HIS A 55 -3.70 9.18 -3.89
N ASP A 56 -4.74 8.81 -3.14
CA ASP A 56 -5.03 9.32 -1.81
C ASP A 56 -4.40 8.39 -0.76
N ILE A 57 -3.54 8.97 0.07
CA ILE A 57 -2.81 8.23 1.10
C ILE A 57 -3.75 7.82 2.23
N GLU A 58 -4.72 8.65 2.60
CA GLU A 58 -5.68 8.33 3.66
C GLU A 58 -6.57 7.15 3.24
N GLU A 59 -7.10 7.17 2.02
CA GLU A 59 -7.86 6.04 1.46
C GLU A 59 -7.02 4.76 1.41
N SER A 60 -5.74 4.87 1.05
CA SER A 60 -4.83 3.73 1.02
C SER A 60 -4.57 3.14 2.41
N ILE A 61 -4.42 4.00 3.42
CA ILE A 61 -4.29 3.59 4.83
C ILE A 61 -5.57 2.90 5.31
N GLU A 62 -6.75 3.48 5.05
CA GLU A 62 -8.03 2.86 5.38
C GLU A 62 -8.21 1.49 4.72
N ASN A 63 -7.83 1.37 3.44
CA ASN A 63 -7.87 0.08 2.75
C ASN A 63 -6.95 -0.93 3.41
N LEU A 64 -5.70 -0.57 3.75
CA LEU A 64 -4.76 -1.45 4.43
C LEU A 64 -5.25 -1.86 5.84
N MET A 65 -5.84 -0.96 6.60
CA MET A 65 -6.38 -1.25 7.94
C MET A 65 -7.62 -2.17 7.91
N ASN A 66 -8.33 -2.21 6.78
CA ASN A 66 -9.53 -3.04 6.58
C ASN A 66 -9.23 -4.41 5.94
N LEU A 67 -7.97 -4.73 5.64
CA LEU A 67 -7.56 -6.04 5.18
C LEU A 67 -7.54 -7.05 6.34
#